data_AF-A0A0D2V239-F1
#
_entry.id   AF-A0A0D2V239-F1
#
_cell.length_a   1.000
_cell.length_b   1.000
_cell.length_c   1.000
_cell.angle_alpha   90.00
_cell.angle_beta   90.00
_cell.angle_gamma   90.00
#
_symmetry.space_group_name_H-M   'P 1'
#
loop_
_entity.id
_entity.type
_entity.pdbx_description
1 polymer ?
#
loop_
_entity_poly.entity_id
_entity_poly.type
_entity_poly.pdbx_seq_one_letter_code
_entity_poly.pdbx_strand_id
1 'polypeptide(L)'
;MLPTNIVLEPKWKSEQQKFKLLDWGEEGHRSEAEIASLRAAFTQEVAVWHKLNHPNVTKFIGATMGSSDLNIQMENGQIGMPICCVIVEYCPGGALKSYLIKNRRRKLAFKVVIQLAVDLARGLSYLHSQKIVHRDVKTENMLLDKTRTVKIADFGVARLEASNPNDMTGETGTLGYMAPEPKFGTGP
;
A
#
# COMPACT_ATOMS: atom_id res chain seq x y z
N MET A 1 -2.45 -7.80 16.12
CA MET A 1 -1.46 -8.21 15.11
C MET A 1 -1.88 -7.58 13.79
N LEU A 2 -1.03 -6.77 13.14
CA LEU A 2 -1.38 -6.13 11.85
C LEU A 2 -1.61 -7.22 10.77
N PRO A 3 -2.49 -6.99 9.77
CA PRO A 3 -2.62 -7.92 8.64
C PRO A 3 -1.26 -8.20 8.00
N THR A 4 -1.02 -9.46 7.69
CA THR A 4 0.18 -9.86 6.97
C THR A 4 -0.07 -9.58 5.49
N ASN A 5 0.67 -8.63 4.93
CA ASN A 5 0.64 -8.34 3.49
C ASN A 5 1.32 -9.50 2.74
N ILE A 6 0.52 -10.44 2.21
CA ILE A 6 1.03 -11.48 1.32
C ILE A 6 0.91 -10.97 -0.11
N VAL A 7 2.06 -10.77 -0.76
CA VAL A 7 2.10 -10.41 -2.17
C VAL A 7 2.23 -11.69 -2.97
N LEU A 8 1.21 -12.05 -3.74
CA LEU A 8 1.28 -13.17 -4.68
C LEU A 8 1.48 -12.67 -6.12
N GLU A 9 2.36 -13.35 -6.84
CA GLU A 9 2.50 -13.24 -8.30
C GLU A 9 1.72 -14.40 -8.94
N PRO A 10 0.65 -14.14 -9.72
CA PRO A 10 -0.07 -15.22 -10.39
C PRO A 10 0.77 -15.83 -11.51
N LYS A 11 0.66 -17.15 -11.70
CA LYS A 11 1.21 -17.87 -12.85
C LYS A 11 0.21 -18.02 -14.01
N TRP A 12 -0.73 -17.10 -14.18
CA TRP A 12 -1.69 -17.15 -15.30
C TRP A 12 -1.21 -16.31 -16.49
N LYS A 13 -1.18 -16.94 -17.67
CA LYS A 13 -0.69 -16.38 -18.94
C LYS A 13 -1.59 -15.24 -19.41
N SER A 14 -1.12 -14.00 -19.28
CA SER A 14 -1.15 -12.92 -20.31
C SER A 14 -1.26 -11.50 -19.75
N GLU A 15 -1.55 -11.30 -18.46
CA GLU A 15 -1.61 -9.95 -17.88
C GLU A 15 -0.81 -9.80 -16.60
N GLN A 16 0.11 -8.84 -16.63
CA GLN A 16 1.00 -8.45 -15.54
C GLN A 16 0.19 -7.75 -14.44
N GLN A 17 -0.30 -8.51 -13.46
CA GLN A 17 -1.10 -8.01 -12.33
C GLN A 17 -0.44 -8.40 -10.99
N LYS A 18 -0.54 -7.53 -9.98
CA LYS A 18 -0.01 -7.79 -8.63
C LYS A 18 -1.16 -7.89 -7.63
N PHE A 19 -1.14 -8.92 -6.79
CA PHE A 19 -2.10 -9.07 -5.70
C PHE A 19 -1.47 -8.63 -4.38
N LYS A 20 -2.19 -7.81 -3.63
CA LYS A 20 -1.96 -7.61 -2.20
C LYS A 20 -3.07 -8.38 -1.48
N LEU A 21 -2.73 -9.55 -0.96
CA LEU A 21 -3.59 -10.29 -0.06
C LEU A 21 -3.36 -9.74 1.34
N LEU A 22 -4.44 -9.26 1.96
CA LEU A 22 -4.44 -8.95 3.37
C LEU A 22 -4.94 -10.20 4.08
N ASP A 23 -3.97 -10.99 4.55
CA ASP A 23 -4.25 -12.13 5.39
C ASP A 23 -4.43 -11.63 6.83
N TRP A 24 -5.59 -11.93 7.39
CA TRP A 24 -5.97 -11.54 8.74
C TRP A 24 -5.59 -12.61 9.79
N GLY A 25 -4.79 -13.63 9.43
CA GLY A 25 -4.18 -14.58 10.37
C GLY A 25 -5.07 -15.76 10.78
N GLU A 26 -4.46 -16.84 11.26
CA GLU A 26 -5.11 -18.12 11.63
C GLU A 26 -6.11 -18.02 12.81
N GLU A 27 -6.93 -19.08 12.91
CA GLU A 27 -8.10 -19.34 13.74
C GLU A 27 -8.19 -18.70 15.15
N GLY A 28 -9.43 -18.34 15.52
CA GLY A 28 -9.91 -18.34 16.90
C GLY A 28 -9.56 -17.15 17.80
N HIS A 29 -8.75 -16.19 17.33
CA HIS A 29 -8.24 -15.11 18.20
C HIS A 29 -8.80 -13.71 17.94
N ARG A 30 -9.73 -13.54 17.00
CA ARG A 30 -10.31 -12.22 16.71
C ARG A 30 -11.81 -12.19 16.94
N SER A 31 -12.25 -11.23 17.72
CA SER A 31 -13.65 -10.91 17.94
C SER A 31 -14.33 -10.45 16.65
N GLU A 32 -15.66 -10.60 16.58
CA GLU A 32 -16.46 -10.06 15.48
C GLU A 32 -16.24 -8.55 15.27
N ALA A 33 -16.04 -7.82 16.37
CA ALA A 33 -15.74 -6.40 16.36
C ALA A 33 -14.40 -6.07 15.67
N GLU A 34 -13.36 -6.87 15.92
CA GLU A 34 -12.08 -6.74 15.22
C GLU A 34 -12.24 -7.03 13.74
N ILE A 35 -12.93 -8.10 13.36
CA ILE A 35 -13.20 -8.44 11.94
C ILE A 35 -13.96 -7.31 11.24
N ALA A 36 -14.98 -6.74 11.88
CA ALA A 36 -15.74 -5.61 11.36
C ALA A 36 -14.86 -4.36 11.16
N SER A 37 -14.00 -4.05 12.14
CA SER A 37 -13.05 -2.92 12.05
C SER A 37 -12.07 -3.08 10.88
N LEU A 38 -11.54 -4.28 10.68
CA LEU A 38 -10.61 -4.59 9.59
C LEU A 38 -11.27 -4.48 8.21
N ARG A 39 -12.52 -4.95 8.09
CA ARG A 39 -13.34 -4.78 6.87
C ARG A 39 -13.64 -3.31 6.58
N ALA A 40 -13.94 -2.52 7.61
CA ALA A 40 -14.16 -1.08 7.46
C ALA A 40 -12.89 -0.37 6.98
N ALA A 41 -11.72 -0.69 7.57
CA ALA A 41 -10.43 -0.15 7.14
C ALA A 41 -10.10 -0.52 5.68
N PHE A 42 -10.32 -1.79 5.29
CA PHE A 42 -10.14 -2.24 3.90
C PHE A 42 -11.06 -1.50 2.94
N THR A 43 -12.34 -1.37 3.28
CA THR A 43 -13.32 -0.65 2.45
C THR A 43 -12.88 0.80 2.24
N GLN A 44 -12.33 1.44 3.28
CA GLN A 44 -11.78 2.79 3.17
C GLN A 44 -10.53 2.85 2.28
N GLU A 45 -9.59 1.91 2.40
CA GLU A 45 -8.41 1.80 1.52
C GLU A 45 -8.85 1.71 0.06
N VAL A 46 -9.80 0.83 -0.25
CA VAL A 46 -10.36 0.65 -1.60
C VAL A 46 -11.08 1.92 -2.08
N ALA A 47 -11.90 2.54 -1.22
CA ALA A 47 -12.65 3.77 -1.53
C ALA A 47 -11.74 4.94 -1.93
N VAL A 48 -10.57 5.04 -1.30
CA VAL A 48 -9.56 6.04 -1.62
C VAL A 48 -8.85 5.66 -2.92
N TRP A 49 -8.32 4.45 -3.00
CA TRP A 49 -7.44 4.02 -4.09
C TRP A 49 -8.15 3.93 -5.43
N HIS A 50 -9.43 3.51 -5.47
CA HIS A 50 -10.16 3.37 -6.74
C HIS A 50 -10.35 4.69 -7.50
N LYS A 51 -10.25 5.84 -6.81
CA LYS A 51 -10.43 7.18 -7.39
C LYS A 51 -9.13 7.73 -7.97
N LEU A 52 -8.00 7.06 -7.71
CA LEU A 52 -6.68 7.56 -8.08
C LEU A 52 -6.32 7.14 -9.51
N ASN A 53 -5.90 8.11 -10.31
CA ASN A 53 -5.38 7.88 -11.64
C ASN A 53 -4.23 8.84 -11.94
N HIS A 54 -3.00 8.38 -11.76
CA HIS A 54 -1.80 9.18 -11.99
C HIS A 54 -0.61 8.28 -12.36
N PRO A 55 0.30 8.68 -13.27
CA PRO A 55 1.44 7.85 -13.68
C PRO A 55 2.34 7.41 -12.52
N ASN A 56 2.50 8.26 -11.49
CA ASN A 56 3.30 7.97 -10.30
C ASN A 56 2.51 7.42 -9.10
N VAL A 57 1.28 6.94 -9.34
CA VAL A 57 0.48 6.20 -8.36
C VAL A 57 0.10 4.86 -9.00
N THR A 58 0.12 3.80 -8.21
CA THR A 58 -0.30 2.48 -8.70
C THR A 58 -1.79 2.47 -9.05
N LYS A 59 -2.10 1.98 -10.25
CA LYS A 59 -3.47 1.84 -10.74
C LYS A 59 -4.18 0.71 -10.01
N PHE A 60 -5.29 1.06 -9.37
CA PHE A 60 -6.24 0.11 -8.83
C PHE A 60 -6.96 -0.63 -9.97
N ILE A 61 -7.09 -1.96 -9.86
CA ILE A 61 -7.80 -2.81 -10.83
C ILE A 61 -9.09 -3.34 -10.22
N GLY A 62 -9.04 -3.82 -8.98
CA GLY A 62 -10.20 -4.40 -8.32
C GLY A 62 -9.93 -4.74 -6.86
N ALA A 63 -10.99 -5.07 -6.14
CA ALA A 63 -10.91 -5.57 -4.79
C ALA A 63 -11.97 -6.64 -4.57
N THR A 64 -11.67 -7.62 -3.73
CA THR A 64 -12.64 -8.60 -3.25
C THR A 64 -12.58 -8.66 -1.74
N MET A 65 -13.75 -8.85 -1.13
CA MET A 65 -13.92 -9.16 0.28
C MET A 65 -14.64 -10.49 0.32
N GLY A 66 -13.94 -11.56 0.69
CA GLY A 66 -14.58 -12.88 0.81
C GLY A 66 -15.75 -12.82 1.79
N SER A 67 -16.93 -13.29 1.36
CA SER A 67 -17.85 -13.95 2.28
C SER A 67 -17.24 -15.30 2.65
N SER A 68 -17.72 -15.92 3.73
CA SER A 68 -17.35 -17.25 4.20
C SER A 68 -17.43 -18.38 3.16
N ASP A 69 -17.89 -18.10 1.93
CA ASP A 69 -18.21 -19.08 0.89
C ASP A 69 -17.14 -19.17 -0.21
N LEU A 70 -16.09 -18.33 -0.17
CA LEU A 70 -15.03 -18.30 -1.18
C LEU A 70 -13.99 -19.40 -0.91
N ASN A 71 -14.22 -20.60 -1.45
CA ASN A 71 -13.34 -21.76 -1.28
C ASN A 71 -12.15 -21.69 -2.25
N ILE A 72 -11.11 -20.90 -1.93
CA ILE A 72 -9.87 -20.88 -2.71
C ILE A 72 -9.05 -22.11 -2.34
N GLN A 73 -9.03 -23.12 -3.23
CA GLN A 73 -8.15 -24.28 -3.09
C GLN A 73 -6.72 -23.91 -3.51
N MET A 74 -5.81 -23.81 -2.54
CA MET A 74 -4.36 -23.87 -2.77
C MET A 74 -3.89 -25.32 -2.56
N GLU A 75 -2.77 -25.71 -3.18
CA GLU A 75 -2.25 -27.10 -3.25
C GLU A 75 -2.02 -27.81 -1.89
N ASN A 76 -2.21 -27.12 -0.77
CA ASN A 76 -1.88 -27.56 0.57
C ASN A 76 -3.02 -27.44 1.61
N GLY A 77 -4.28 -27.24 1.19
CA GLY A 77 -5.45 -27.33 2.07
C GLY A 77 -6.35 -26.09 2.07
N GLN A 78 -7.63 -26.29 2.39
CA GLN A 78 -8.68 -25.26 2.40
C GLN A 78 -8.33 -24.09 3.33
N ILE A 79 -8.32 -22.87 2.80
CA ILE A 79 -8.36 -21.66 3.61
C ILE A 79 -9.83 -21.25 3.75
N GLY A 80 -10.47 -21.60 4.87
CA GLY A 80 -11.83 -21.20 5.21
C GLY A 80 -11.92 -19.77 5.76
N MET A 81 -11.34 -18.78 5.09
CA MET A 81 -11.26 -17.40 5.61
C MET A 81 -11.77 -16.34 4.63
N PRO A 82 -12.39 -15.25 5.13
CA PRO A 82 -12.78 -14.11 4.31
C PRO A 82 -11.54 -13.30 3.94
N ILE A 83 -10.83 -13.73 2.90
CA ILE A 83 -9.66 -13.03 2.37
C ILE A 83 -10.14 -11.72 1.75
N CYS A 84 -9.62 -10.59 2.24
CA CYS A 84 -9.74 -9.31 1.55
C CYS A 84 -8.51 -9.15 0.65
N CYS A 85 -8.72 -8.85 -0.61
CA CYS A 85 -7.64 -8.74 -1.59
C CYS A 85 -7.82 -7.48 -2.42
N VAL A 86 -6.72 -6.75 -2.60
CA VAL A 86 -6.64 -5.64 -3.55
C VAL A 86 -5.78 -6.07 -4.73
N ILE A 87 -6.30 -5.84 -5.93
CA ILE A 87 -5.64 -6.09 -7.22
C ILE A 87 -5.20 -4.75 -7.79
N VAL A 88 -3.91 -4.66 -8.11
CA VAL A 88 -3.29 -3.45 -8.68
C VAL A 88 -2.40 -3.81 -9.86
N GLU A 89 -2.02 -2.80 -10.63
CA GLU A 89 -1.05 -2.97 -11.71
C GLU A 89 0.26 -3.61 -11.21
N TYR A 90 0.85 -4.48 -12.03
CA TYR A 90 2.17 -5.05 -11.73
C TYR A 90 3.29 -4.09 -12.10
N CYS A 91 4.22 -3.93 -11.15
CA CYS A 91 5.42 -3.13 -11.29
C CYS A 91 6.65 -4.06 -11.32
N PRO A 92 7.16 -4.46 -12.51
CA PRO A 92 8.19 -5.50 -12.65
C PRO A 92 9.55 -5.10 -12.05
N GLY A 93 9.80 -3.81 -11.83
CA GLY A 93 11.01 -3.33 -11.16
C GLY A 93 10.99 -3.58 -9.64
N GLY A 94 9.86 -4.02 -9.08
CA GLY A 94 9.69 -4.32 -7.66
C GLY A 94 9.79 -3.08 -6.78
N ALA A 95 10.02 -3.30 -5.47
CA ALA A 95 10.16 -2.20 -4.52
C ALA A 95 11.48 -1.43 -4.69
N LEU A 96 11.40 -0.12 -4.57
CA LEU A 96 12.54 0.81 -4.64
C LEU A 96 13.60 0.45 -3.60
N LYS A 97 13.21 -0.04 -2.41
CA LYS A 97 14.14 -0.56 -1.39
C LYS A 97 15.11 -1.58 -1.98
N SER A 98 14.59 -2.59 -2.66
CA SER A 98 15.39 -3.66 -3.27
C SER A 98 16.29 -3.11 -4.37
N TYR A 99 15.80 -2.16 -5.16
CA TYR A 99 16.60 -1.48 -6.17
C TYR A 99 17.77 -0.69 -5.57
N LEU A 100 17.53 0.08 -4.50
CA LEU A 100 18.57 0.85 -3.81
C LEU A 100 19.62 -0.07 -3.16
N ILE A 101 19.19 -1.15 -2.50
CA ILE A 101 20.10 -2.14 -1.88
C ILE A 101 21.01 -2.78 -2.94
N LYS A 102 20.44 -3.22 -4.08
CA LYS A 102 21.21 -3.81 -5.19
C LYS A 102 22.28 -2.86 -5.73
N ASN A 103 22.03 -1.55 -5.69
CA ASN A 103 22.94 -0.52 -6.22
C ASN A 103 23.82 0.16 -5.16
N ARG A 104 23.80 -0.31 -3.90
CA ARG A 104 24.49 0.34 -2.78
C ARG A 104 26.00 0.53 -3.01
N ARG A 105 26.67 -0.43 -3.66
CA ARG A 105 28.12 -0.38 -3.91
C ARG A 105 28.51 0.50 -5.10
N ARG A 106 27.75 0.45 -6.19
CA ARG A 106 28.06 1.20 -7.43
C ARG A 106 27.60 2.65 -7.41
N LYS A 107 26.69 3.00 -6.50
CA LYS A 107 25.95 4.27 -6.44
C LYS A 107 25.12 4.50 -7.72
N LEU A 108 23.96 5.11 -7.57
CA LEU A 108 23.14 5.47 -8.71
C LEU A 108 23.71 6.72 -9.38
N ALA A 109 23.61 6.79 -10.71
CA ALA A 109 23.90 8.01 -11.43
C ALA A 109 22.97 9.13 -10.95
N PHE A 110 23.50 10.34 -10.79
CA PHE A 110 22.76 11.47 -10.23
C PHE A 110 21.43 11.74 -10.96
N LYS A 111 21.45 11.65 -12.30
CA LYS A 111 20.25 11.78 -13.14
C LYS A 111 19.14 10.79 -12.76
N VAL A 112 19.49 9.56 -12.40
CA VAL A 112 18.52 8.55 -11.96
C VAL A 112 17.93 8.93 -10.60
N VAL A 113 18.76 9.39 -9.67
CA VAL A 113 18.30 9.84 -8.34
C VAL A 113 17.31 10.99 -8.47
N ILE A 114 17.62 11.97 -9.33
CA ILE A 114 16.72 13.11 -9.60
C ILE A 114 15.39 12.62 -10.21
N GLN A 115 15.43 11.70 -11.17
CA GLN A 115 14.19 11.16 -11.75
C GLN A 115 13.31 10.48 -10.70
N LEU A 116 13.89 9.62 -9.85
CA LEU A 116 13.16 8.94 -8.78
C LEU A 116 12.51 9.94 -7.80
N ALA A 117 13.24 11.00 -7.45
CA ALA A 117 12.74 12.05 -6.55
C ALA A 117 11.61 12.87 -7.19
N VAL A 118 11.75 13.22 -8.47
CA VAL A 118 10.71 13.96 -9.23
C VAL A 118 9.45 13.13 -9.38
N ASP A 119 9.57 11.84 -9.70
CA ASP A 119 8.44 10.93 -9.81
C ASP A 119 7.68 10.81 -8.49
N LEU A 120 8.41 10.64 -7.38
CA LEU A 120 7.82 10.60 -6.04
C LEU A 120 7.10 11.91 -5.69
N ALA A 121 7.75 13.05 -5.94
CA ALA A 121 7.18 14.37 -5.68
C ALA A 121 5.91 14.63 -6.49
N ARG A 122 5.87 14.21 -7.76
CA ARG A 122 4.67 14.29 -8.62
C ARG A 122 3.54 13.43 -8.08
N GLY A 123 3.83 12.19 -7.69
CA GLY A 123 2.84 11.29 -7.08
C GLY A 123 2.26 11.88 -5.79
N LEU A 124 3.10 12.38 -4.89
CA LEU A 124 2.65 13.00 -3.64
C LEU A 124 1.86 14.29 -3.87
N SER A 125 2.31 15.15 -4.79
CA SER A 125 1.59 16.37 -5.18
C SER A 125 0.19 16.04 -5.70
N TYR A 126 0.07 15.01 -6.55
CA TYR A 126 -1.21 14.52 -7.01
C TYR A 126 -2.10 14.03 -5.85
N LEU A 127 -1.58 13.20 -4.93
CA LEU A 127 -2.36 12.75 -3.77
C LEU A 127 -2.86 13.91 -2.92
N HIS A 128 -2.01 14.90 -2.65
CA HIS A 128 -2.39 16.08 -1.87
C HIS A 128 -3.45 16.93 -2.61
N SER A 129 -3.39 17.01 -3.94
CA SER A 129 -4.44 17.66 -4.75
C SER A 129 -5.81 16.96 -4.61
N GLN A 130 -5.80 15.66 -4.35
CA GLN A 130 -6.98 14.84 -4.08
C GLN A 130 -7.36 14.82 -2.60
N LYS A 131 -6.74 15.69 -1.78
CA LYS A 131 -6.94 15.72 -0.32
C LYS A 131 -6.62 14.40 0.36
N ILE A 132 -5.62 13.68 -0.13
CA ILE A 132 -5.19 12.38 0.42
C ILE A 132 -3.78 12.50 0.99
N VAL A 133 -3.61 12.11 2.25
CA VAL A 133 -2.30 11.98 2.91
C VAL A 133 -1.94 10.49 2.98
N HIS A 134 -0.82 10.11 2.38
CA HIS A 134 -0.40 8.70 2.31
C HIS A 134 0.00 8.10 3.67
N ARG A 135 0.65 8.90 4.53
CA ARG A 135 1.13 8.57 5.89
C ARG A 135 2.17 7.45 6.05
N ASP A 136 2.43 6.64 5.03
CA ASP A 136 3.51 5.62 5.06
C ASP A 136 4.45 5.72 3.85
N VAL A 137 5.02 6.91 3.64
CA VAL A 137 5.97 7.16 2.54
C VAL A 137 7.32 6.53 2.91
N LYS A 138 7.62 5.37 2.29
CA LYS A 138 8.87 4.63 2.47
C LYS A 138 9.23 3.86 1.21
N THR A 139 10.50 3.48 1.06
CA THR A 139 11.02 2.82 -0.15
C THR A 139 10.40 1.44 -0.44
N GLU A 140 9.78 0.80 0.54
CA GLU A 140 9.01 -0.43 0.43
C GLU A 140 7.69 -0.24 -0.31
N ASN A 141 7.08 0.95 -0.15
CA ASN A 141 5.80 1.34 -0.72
C ASN A 141 5.96 2.11 -2.04
N MET A 142 7.19 2.24 -2.52
CA MET A 142 7.50 2.80 -3.84
C MET A 142 7.85 1.66 -4.77
N LEU A 143 7.05 1.45 -5.81
CA LEU A 143 7.30 0.41 -6.82
C LEU A 143 7.89 1.02 -8.09
N LEU A 144 8.63 0.21 -8.84
CA LEU A 144 9.21 0.59 -10.12
C LEU A 144 8.52 -0.15 -11.25
N ASP A 145 8.01 0.58 -12.24
CA ASP A 145 7.41 -0.03 -13.43
C ASP A 145 8.49 -0.54 -14.42
N LYS A 146 8.05 -1.03 -15.59
CA LYS A 146 8.95 -1.52 -16.66
C LYS A 146 9.95 -0.48 -17.19
N THR A 147 9.64 0.81 -17.03
CA THR A 147 10.47 1.93 -17.46
C THR A 147 11.33 2.51 -16.34
N ARG A 148 11.22 1.97 -15.11
CA ARG A 148 11.80 2.50 -13.86
C ARG A 148 11.19 3.83 -13.40
N THR A 149 9.94 4.08 -13.78
CA THR A 149 9.14 5.16 -13.20
C THR A 149 8.67 4.75 -11.82
N VAL A 150 8.78 5.66 -10.84
CA VAL A 150 8.29 5.40 -9.47
C VAL A 150 6.77 5.51 -9.42
N LYS A 151 6.14 4.51 -8.79
CA LYS A 151 4.71 4.45 -8.47
C LYS A 151 4.51 4.27 -6.97
N ILE A 152 3.79 5.20 -6.35
CA ILE A 152 3.36 5.09 -4.96
C ILE A 152 2.32 3.98 -4.83
N ALA A 153 2.49 3.10 -3.85
CA ALA A 153 1.63 1.96 -3.55
C ALA A 153 1.36 1.86 -2.05
N ASP A 154 0.41 1.01 -1.67
CA ASP A 154 0.04 0.70 -0.29
C ASP A 154 -0.62 1.85 0.48
N PHE A 155 -1.93 1.98 0.30
CA PHE A 155 -2.77 3.02 0.91
C PHE A 155 -3.44 2.55 2.20
N GLY A 156 -2.98 1.46 2.83
CA GLY A 156 -3.64 0.86 4.00
C GLY A 156 -3.71 1.78 5.23
N VAL A 157 -2.88 2.82 5.28
CA VAL A 157 -2.96 3.88 6.28
C VAL A 157 -3.26 5.26 5.68
N ALA A 158 -3.62 5.35 4.41
CA ALA A 158 -3.94 6.64 3.81
C ALA A 158 -5.23 7.22 4.42
N ARG A 159 -5.30 8.55 4.51
CA ARG A 159 -6.48 9.27 5.00
C ARG A 159 -6.83 10.41 4.08
N LEU A 160 -8.11 10.74 4.04
CA LEU A 160 -8.53 12.04 3.55
C LEU A 160 -8.04 13.09 4.56
N GLU A 161 -7.48 14.18 4.06
CA GLU A 161 -7.10 15.35 4.85
C GLU A 161 -8.35 15.82 5.59
N ALA A 162 -8.33 15.71 6.92
CA ALA A 162 -9.45 16.16 7.73
C ALA A 162 -9.54 17.67 7.66
N SER A 163 -10.77 18.21 7.63
CA SER A 163 -10.98 19.65 7.71
C SER A 163 -10.54 20.24 9.06
N ASN A 164 -10.41 19.38 10.09
CA ASN A 164 -9.92 19.74 11.42
C ASN A 164 -8.50 19.18 11.64
N PRO A 165 -7.51 20.02 12.04
CA PRO A 165 -6.16 19.58 12.38
C PRO A 165 -6.09 18.53 13.48
N ASN A 166 -7.09 18.47 14.37
CA ASN A 166 -7.14 17.55 15.51
C ASN A 166 -7.52 16.11 15.14
N ASP A 167 -8.01 15.85 13.92
CA ASP A 167 -8.36 14.51 13.44
C ASP A 167 -7.16 13.77 12.81
N MET A 168 -6.01 14.46 12.67
CA MET A 168 -4.75 13.87 12.25
C MET A 168 -4.12 13.09 13.42
N THR A 169 -4.47 11.82 13.57
CA THR A 169 -3.84 10.97 14.59
C THR A 169 -2.36 10.75 14.27
N GLY A 170 -1.48 11.24 15.15
CA GLY A 170 -0.02 11.26 14.97
C GLY A 170 0.70 9.90 15.08
N GLU A 171 -0.04 8.81 15.28
CA GLU A 171 0.54 7.51 15.65
C GLU A 171 0.83 6.57 14.47
N THR A 172 0.62 7.00 13.21
CA THR A 172 0.78 6.12 12.03
C THR A 172 1.97 6.47 11.16
N GLY A 173 2.80 5.47 10.84
CA GLY A 173 3.97 5.59 9.95
C GLY A 173 5.12 4.65 10.34
N THR A 174 6.08 4.44 9.45
CA THR A 174 7.28 3.65 9.78
C THR A 174 8.31 4.50 10.52
N LEU A 175 8.76 4.04 11.70
CA LEU A 175 9.83 4.66 12.49
C LEU A 175 11.07 4.92 11.62
N GLY A 176 11.48 6.18 11.50
CA GLY A 176 12.58 6.64 10.64
C GLY A 176 12.17 7.44 9.40
N TYR A 177 10.89 7.35 9.00
CA TYR A 177 10.31 8.13 7.89
C TYR A 177 9.25 9.14 8.34
N MET A 178 8.84 9.09 9.61
CA MET A 178 7.95 10.08 10.19
C MET A 178 8.63 11.44 10.24
N ALA A 179 7.90 12.45 9.80
CA ALA A 179 8.24 13.84 10.02
C ALA A 179 8.29 14.14 11.54
N PRO A 180 8.93 15.22 12.01
CA PRO A 180 9.14 15.47 13.44
C PRO A 180 7.85 15.87 14.19
N GLU A 181 6.89 16.50 13.52
CA GLU A 181 5.65 17.03 14.10
C GLU A 181 4.72 16.01 14.77
N PRO A 182 4.55 14.74 14.33
CA PRO A 182 3.70 13.77 15.01
C PRO A 182 4.24 13.34 16.38
N LYS A 183 5.55 13.55 16.65
CA LYS A 183 6.18 13.22 17.94
C LYS A 183 6.01 14.32 18.98
N PHE A 184 5.71 15.52 18.54
CA PHE A 184 5.41 16.65 19.40
C PHE A 184 3.94 16.95 19.21
N GLY A 185 3.09 16.19 19.90
CA GLY A 185 1.68 16.55 20.02
C GLY A 185 1.60 18.05 20.29
N THR A 186 0.85 18.76 19.45
CA THR A 186 0.48 20.14 19.73
C THR A 186 -0.36 20.11 20.99
N GLY A 187 0.30 20.22 22.14
CA GLY A 187 -0.36 20.44 23.41
C GLY A 187 -1.11 21.77 23.36
N PRO A 188 -2.26 21.87 24.05
CA PRO A 188 -2.89 23.16 24.31
C PRO A 188 -1.97 24.08 25.13
#